data_AF-A0A5C7Y2A6-F1
#
_entry.id   AF-A0A5C7Y2A6-F1
#
_cell.length_a   1.000
_cell.length_b   1.000
_cell.length_c   1.000
_cell.angle_alpha   90.00
_cell.angle_beta   90.00
_cell.angle_gamma   90.00
#
_symmetry.space_group_name_H-M   'P 1'
#
loop_
_entity.id
_entity.type
_entity.pdbx_description
1 polymer ?
#
loop_
_entity_poly.entity_id
_entity_poly.type
_entity_poly.pdbx_seq_one_letter_code
_entity_poly.pdbx_strand_id
1 'polypeptide(L)'
;MPETLTIDTDELHAAAEAMRAHADELDSLIAAAATAFTDATAVASEDTADGSVMPIRQPAVDALTRTQQRHMAVLKKLAGILRHDADVLGGTATIHDETEDTQAAKITTVSVR
;
A
#
# COMPACT_ATOMS: atom_id res chain seq x y z
N MET A 1 -22.39 -11.28 -30.76
CA MET A 1 -23.08 -11.18 -29.45
C MET A 1 -22.16 -10.38 -28.55
N PRO A 2 -22.62 -9.35 -27.82
CA PRO A 2 -21.76 -8.67 -26.87
C PRO A 2 -21.40 -9.68 -25.77
N GLU A 3 -20.10 -9.88 -25.53
CA GLU A 3 -19.64 -10.62 -24.36
C GLU A 3 -20.20 -9.93 -23.13
N THR A 4 -21.01 -10.66 -22.37
CA THR A 4 -21.51 -10.17 -21.09
C THR A 4 -20.34 -10.32 -20.12
N LEU A 5 -19.69 -9.21 -19.79
CA LEU A 5 -18.65 -9.18 -18.78
C LEU A 5 -19.32 -9.46 -17.43
N THR A 6 -19.25 -10.70 -16.96
CA THR A 6 -19.65 -11.07 -15.61
C THR A 6 -18.59 -10.57 -14.65
N ILE A 7 -18.97 -9.64 -13.77
CA ILE A 7 -18.09 -9.13 -12.72
C ILE A 7 -18.29 -10.05 -11.52
N ASP A 8 -17.22 -10.71 -11.07
CA ASP A 8 -17.24 -11.46 -9.83
C ASP A 8 -16.93 -10.49 -8.66
N THR A 9 -17.96 -10.17 -7.87
CA THR A 9 -17.83 -9.20 -6.78
C THR A 9 -17.07 -9.75 -5.58
N ASP A 10 -17.02 -11.07 -5.40
CA ASP A 10 -16.21 -11.72 -4.38
C ASP A 10 -14.72 -11.58 -4.73
N GLU A 11 -14.35 -11.77 -6.00
CA GLU A 11 -12.98 -11.55 -6.47
C GLU A 11 -12.55 -10.08 -6.30
N LEU A 12 -13.45 -9.12 -6.55
CA LEU A 12 -13.16 -7.70 -6.34
C LEU A 12 -12.95 -7.34 -4.87
N HIS A 13 -13.76 -7.88 -3.96
CA HIS A 13 -13.59 -7.68 -2.51
C HIS A 13 -12.28 -8.31 -2.03
N ALA A 14 -11.97 -9.54 -2.47
CA ALA A 14 -10.73 -10.21 -2.12
C ALA A 14 -9.50 -9.44 -2.62
N ALA A 15 -9.56 -8.91 -3.85
CA ALA A 15 -8.49 -8.06 -4.40
C ALA A 15 -8.31 -6.77 -3.60
N ALA A 16 -9.42 -6.10 -3.22
CA ALA A 16 -9.37 -4.91 -2.39
C ALA A 16 -8.76 -5.18 -1.00
N GLU A 17 -9.11 -6.29 -0.36
CA GLU A 17 -8.54 -6.70 0.92
C GLU A 17 -7.04 -6.99 0.81
N ALA A 18 -6.62 -7.73 -0.22
CA ALA A 18 -5.21 -7.99 -0.48
C ALA A 18 -4.40 -6.70 -0.70
N MET A 19 -4.95 -5.75 -1.46
CA MET A 19 -4.31 -4.44 -1.69
C MET A 19 -4.15 -3.64 -0.40
N ARG A 20 -5.15 -3.65 0.50
CA ARG A 20 -5.02 -3.02 1.83
C ARG A 20 -3.93 -3.69 2.67
N ALA A 21 -3.92 -5.02 2.70
CA ALA A 21 -2.89 -5.77 3.42
C ALA A 21 -1.47 -5.45 2.91
N HIS A 22 -1.28 -5.37 1.59
CA HIS A 22 0.00 -4.97 1.00
C HIS A 22 0.39 -3.52 1.32
N ALA A 23 -0.57 -2.59 1.37
CA ALA A 23 -0.30 -1.22 1.78
C ALA A 23 0.18 -1.14 3.25
N ASP A 24 -0.43 -1.93 4.13
CA ASP A 24 -0.06 -1.98 5.55
C ASP A 24 1.30 -2.66 5.75
N GLU A 25 1.60 -3.71 4.99
CA GLU A 25 2.93 -4.34 4.96
C GLU A 25 4.01 -3.35 4.51
N LEU A 26 3.75 -2.57 3.45
CA LEU A 26 4.66 -1.53 2.99
C LEU A 26 4.92 -0.47 4.06
N ASP A 27 3.89 0.00 4.76
CA ASP A 27 4.06 0.97 5.84
C ASP A 27 4.89 0.41 7.01
N SER A 28 4.69 -0.87 7.34
CA SER A 28 5.51 -1.57 8.35
C SER A 28 6.98 -1.65 7.93
N LEU A 29 7.25 -2.03 6.67
CA LEU A 29 8.60 -2.09 6.12
C LEU A 29 9.27 -0.71 6.06
N ILE A 30 8.52 0.35 5.71
CA ILE A 30 9.01 1.74 5.72
C ILE A 30 9.42 2.14 7.14
N ALA A 31 8.62 1.80 8.15
CA ALA A 31 8.93 2.09 9.54
C ALA A 31 10.19 1.33 10.02
N ALA A 32 10.26 0.02 9.74
CA ALA A 32 11.43 -0.80 10.09
C ALA A 32 12.72 -0.31 9.40
N ALA A 33 12.63 0.03 8.11
CA ALA A 33 13.76 0.57 7.36
C ALA A 33 14.21 1.93 7.89
N ALA A 34 13.28 2.79 8.36
CA ALA A 34 13.62 4.06 8.99
C ALA A 34 14.41 3.85 10.29
N THR A 35 13.94 2.95 11.16
CA THR A 35 14.62 2.62 12.42
C THR A 35 16.02 2.05 12.16
N ALA A 36 16.13 1.02 11.30
CA ALA A 36 17.41 0.40 10.96
C ALA A 36 18.40 1.41 10.35
N PHE A 37 17.90 2.36 9.56
CA PHE A 37 18.71 3.43 9.00
C PHE A 37 19.23 4.38 10.09
N THR A 38 18.36 4.84 10.98
CA THR A 38 18.74 5.70 12.10
C THR A 38 19.78 5.02 12.99
N ASP A 39 19.55 3.76 13.37
CA ASP A 39 20.49 2.99 14.20
C ASP A 39 21.86 2.84 13.53
N ALA A 40 21.90 2.51 12.24
CA ALA A 40 23.15 2.38 11.49
C ALA A 40 23.93 3.72 11.39
N THR A 41 23.21 4.83 11.21
CA THR A 41 23.84 6.16 11.17
C THR A 41 24.28 6.67 12.53
N ALA A 42 23.59 6.28 13.62
CA ALA A 42 23.95 6.65 14.97
C ALA A 42 25.27 5.97 15.40
N VAL A 43 25.41 4.66 15.16
CA VAL A 43 26.65 3.90 15.43
C VAL A 43 27.84 4.43 14.62
N ALA A 44 27.61 4.88 13.39
CA ALA A 44 28.65 5.50 12.57
C ALA A 44 29.08 6.90 13.06
N SER A 45 28.25 7.56 13.88
CA SER A 45 28.51 8.89 14.44
C SER A 45 29.10 8.86 15.85
N GLU A 46 29.13 7.71 16.52
CA GLU A 46 29.85 7.55 17.77
C GLU A 46 31.34 7.75 17.50
N ASP A 47 31.90 8.78 18.11
CA ASP A 47 33.32 9.08 18.12
C ASP A 47 34.02 7.88 18.78
N THR A 48 34.50 6.94 17.97
CA THR A 48 35.20 5.76 18.49
C THR A 48 36.46 6.26 19.17
N ALA A 49 36.41 6.37 20.49
CA ALA A 49 37.47 6.88 21.37
C ALA A 49 38.81 6.12 21.23
N ASP A 50 38.84 5.04 20.45
CA ASP A 50 39.98 4.16 20.22
C ASP A 50 40.75 4.47 18.91
N GLY A 51 40.35 5.50 18.15
CA GLY A 51 41.11 6.04 17.01
C GLY A 51 41.31 5.09 15.81
N SER A 52 40.73 3.89 15.83
CA SER A 52 40.97 2.84 14.83
C SER A 52 39.90 2.77 13.72
N VAL A 53 38.79 3.50 13.84
CA VAL A 53 37.73 3.53 12.82
C VAL A 53 37.69 4.91 12.18
N MET A 54 37.90 4.99 10.87
CA MET A 54 37.70 6.25 10.14
C MET A 54 36.21 6.62 10.21
N PRO A 55 35.85 7.83 10.67
CA PRO A 55 34.45 8.27 10.64
C PRO A 55 33.95 8.25 9.19
N ILE A 56 32.70 7.82 8.99
CA ILE A 56 32.05 7.91 7.69
C ILE A 56 32.02 9.40 7.31
N ARG A 57 32.52 9.74 6.12
CA ARG A 57 32.56 11.14 5.67
C ARG A 57 31.13 11.71 5.68
N GLN A 58 30.92 12.81 6.40
CA GLN A 58 29.61 13.49 6.52
C GLN A 58 28.85 13.62 5.17
N PRO A 59 29.50 14.01 4.05
CA PRO A 59 28.81 14.09 2.75
C PRO A 59 28.23 12.76 2.25
N ALA A 60 28.85 11.63 2.61
CA ALA A 60 28.35 10.30 2.25
C ALA A 60 27.13 9.92 3.10
N VAL A 61 27.13 10.27 4.39
CA VAL A 61 25.95 10.11 5.27
C VAL A 61 24.79 10.97 4.78
N ASP A 62 25.05 12.22 4.40
CA ASP A 62 24.02 13.12 3.86
C ASP A 62 23.47 12.65 2.50
N ALA A 63 24.34 12.12 1.64
CA ALA A 63 23.93 11.53 0.36
C ALA A 63 23.05 10.28 0.58
N LEU A 64 23.46 9.41 1.49
CA LEU A 64 22.72 8.20 1.82
C LEU A 64 21.37 8.53 2.47
N THR A 65 21.33 9.52 3.38
CA THR A 65 20.10 9.99 4.02
C THR A 65 19.11 10.52 3.00
N ARG A 66 19.57 11.32 2.02
CA ARG A 66 18.71 11.81 0.92
C ARG A 66 18.18 10.68 0.06
N THR A 67 19.00 9.68 -0.25
CA THR A 67 18.57 8.49 -0.99
C THR A 67 17.50 7.70 -0.22
N GLN A 68 17.71 7.48 1.08
CA GLN A 68 16.75 6.80 1.94
C GLN A 68 15.41 7.54 2.00
N GLN A 69 15.43 8.87 2.20
CA GLN A 69 14.22 9.68 2.21
C GLN A 69 13.45 9.60 0.88
N ARG A 70 14.15 9.56 -0.26
CA ARG A 70 13.52 9.40 -1.57
C ARG A 70 12.87 8.03 -1.72
N HIS A 71 13.54 6.95 -1.31
CA HIS A 71 12.96 5.61 -1.35
C HIS A 71 11.72 5.52 -0.46
N MET A 72 11.79 6.03 0.77
CA MET A 72 10.64 6.06 1.67
C MET A 72 9.47 6.85 1.08
N ALA A 73 9.72 7.99 0.42
CA ALA A 73 8.67 8.77 -0.22
C ALA A 73 7.98 8.01 -1.37
N VAL A 74 8.75 7.28 -2.19
CA VAL A 74 8.21 6.45 -3.27
C VAL A 74 7.37 5.31 -2.71
N LEU A 75 7.85 4.61 -1.67
CA LEU A 75 7.12 3.51 -1.05
C LEU A 75 5.82 3.99 -0.38
N LYS A 76 5.84 5.15 0.31
CA LYS A 76 4.63 5.76 0.86
C LYS A 76 3.60 6.09 -0.22
N LYS A 77 4.06 6.59 -1.37
CA LYS A 77 3.18 6.84 -2.51
C LYS A 77 2.57 5.55 -3.04
N LEU A 78 3.36 4.48 -3.13
CA LEU A 78 2.86 3.17 -3.56
C LEU A 78 1.81 2.61 -2.59
N ALA A 79 2.06 2.67 -1.28
CA ALA A 79 1.07 2.28 -0.27
C ALA A 79 -0.22 3.11 -0.39
N GLY A 80 -0.11 4.41 -0.66
CA GLY A 80 -1.27 5.28 -0.92
C GLY A 80 -2.06 4.89 -2.17
N ILE A 81 -1.38 4.51 -3.26
CA ILE A 81 -2.02 4.02 -4.49
C ILE A 81 -2.77 2.72 -4.22
N LEU A 82 -2.13 1.76 -3.54
CA LEU A 82 -2.78 0.49 -3.20
C LEU A 82 -4.04 0.68 -2.37
N ARG A 83 -4.05 1.60 -1.40
CA ARG A 83 -5.25 1.93 -0.63
C ARG A 83 -6.35 2.55 -1.49
N HIS A 84 -5.98 3.49 -2.36
CA HIS A 84 -6.92 4.09 -3.29
C HIS A 84 -7.55 3.03 -4.21
N ASP A 85 -6.74 2.16 -4.78
CA ASP A 85 -7.21 1.12 -5.70
C ASP A 85 -8.09 0.09 -4.96
N ALA A 86 -7.76 -0.24 -3.71
CA ALA A 86 -8.62 -1.06 -2.86
C ALA A 86 -9.99 -0.41 -2.60
N ASP A 87 -10.03 0.90 -2.36
CA ASP A 87 -11.28 1.61 -2.13
C ASP A 87 -12.13 1.69 -3.41
N VAL A 88 -11.51 1.87 -4.57
CA VAL A 88 -12.19 1.84 -5.86
C VAL A 88 -12.76 0.45 -6.16
N LEU A 89 -11.98 -0.62 -5.96
CA LEU A 89 -12.42 -1.99 -6.20
C LEU A 89 -13.55 -2.40 -5.25
N GLY A 90 -13.40 -2.11 -3.95
CA GLY A 90 -14.43 -2.37 -2.95
C GLY A 90 -15.72 -1.60 -3.25
N GLY A 91 -15.62 -0.32 -3.59
CA GLY A 91 -16.77 0.48 -4.00
C GLY A 91 -17.45 -0.03 -5.27
N THR A 92 -16.68 -0.51 -6.25
CA THR A 92 -17.22 -1.09 -7.49
C THR A 92 -18.00 -2.37 -7.19
N ALA A 93 -17.47 -3.23 -6.31
CA ALA A 93 -18.14 -4.45 -5.92
C ALA A 93 -19.46 -4.16 -5.18
N THR A 94 -19.45 -3.24 -4.22
CA THR A 94 -20.68 -2.81 -3.51
C THR A 94 -21.75 -2.27 -4.46
N ILE A 95 -21.36 -1.42 -5.42
CA ILE A 95 -22.30 -0.88 -6.41
C ILE A 95 -22.90 -2.01 -7.26
N HIS A 96 -22.09 -3.00 -7.63
CA HIS A 96 -22.57 -4.12 -8.43
C HIS A 96 -23.58 -4.97 -7.64
N ASP A 97 -23.27 -5.33 -6.40
CA ASP A 97 -24.18 -6.08 -5.52
C ASP A 97 -25.53 -5.34 -5.34
N GLU A 98 -25.50 -4.02 -5.09
CA GLU A 98 -26.72 -3.20 -4.97
C GLU A 98 -27.55 -3.16 -6.26
N THR A 99 -26.89 -3.16 -7.43
CA THR A 99 -27.59 -3.18 -8.72
C THR A 99 -28.25 -4.53 -8.99
N GLU A 100 -27.59 -5.64 -8.65
CA GLU A 100 -28.15 -6.98 -8.79
C GLU A 100 -29.36 -7.18 -7.87
N ASP A 101 -29.26 -6.76 -6.60
CA ASP A 101 -30.37 -6.80 -5.64
C ASP A 101 -31.57 -5.98 -6.11
N THR A 102 -31.32 -4.77 -6.63
CA THR A 102 -32.38 -3.91 -7.16
C THR A 102 -33.06 -4.54 -8.39
N GLN A 103 -32.30 -5.24 -9.23
CA GLN A 103 -32.81 -5.90 -10.42
C GLN A 103 -33.61 -7.16 -10.06
N ALA A 104 -33.13 -7.96 -9.10
CA ALA A 104 -33.83 -9.12 -8.56
C ALA A 104 -35.19 -8.73 -7.90
N ALA A 105 -35.21 -7.62 -7.14
CA ALA A 105 -36.42 -7.09 -6.54
C ALA A 105 -37.46 -6.64 -7.59
N LYS A 106 -37.02 -6.00 -8.68
CA LYS A 106 -37.91 -5.59 -9.79
C LYS A 106 -38.54 -6.79 -10.51
N ILE A 107 -37.77 -7.83 -10.80
CA ILE A 107 -38.26 -9.05 -11.48
C ILE A 107 -39.30 -9.78 -10.62
N THR A 108 -39.04 -9.89 -9.32
CA THR A 108 -39.97 -10.51 -8.37
C THR A 108 -41.30 -9.75 -8.30
N THR A 109 -41.25 -8.42 -8.30
CA THR A 109 -42.47 -7.59 -8.24
C THR A 109 -43.33 -7.69 -9.51
N VAL A 110 -42.72 -7.91 -10.68
CA VAL A 110 -43.44 -8.08 -11.96
C VAL A 110 -44.06 -9.46 -12.09
N SER A 111 -43.42 -10.52 -11.57
CA SER A 111 -43.93 -11.90 -11.69
C SER A 111 -45.08 -12.23 -10.73
N VAL A 112 -45.35 -11.37 -9.74
CA VAL A 112 -46.42 -11.57 -8.73
C VAL A 112 -47.72 -10.81 -9.10
N ARG A 113 -47.80 -10.24 -10.31
CA ARG A 113 -48.99 -9.53 -10.81
C ARG A 113 -49.76 -10.30 -11.88
#